data_AF-A0A3S4LNU6-F1
#
_entry.id   AF-A0A3S4LNU6-F1
#
_cell.length_a   1.000
_cell.length_b   1.000
_cell.length_c   1.000
_cell.angle_alpha   90.00
_cell.angle_beta   90.00
_cell.angle_gamma   90.00
#
_symmetry.space_group_name_H-M   'P 1'
#
loop_
_entity.id
_entity.type
_entity.pdbx_description
1 polymer ?
#
loop_
_entity_poly.entity_id
_entity_poly.type
_entity_poly.pdbx_seq_one_letter_code
_entity_poly.pdbx_strand_id
1 'polypeptide(L)'
;MALRSKPDDVVSLQTINDKINAAGIGINASVVQNGSQYKLVLGSVESGLDNQFKIVAGSNSSDSGGTSGSTLAGLSQSPTAGTESRDASNASLTVNGVAISAGSNKVTSAVAGVEIDLYKAGSFTVSLSPDSAGVAKNLQSFVDAYNQVIGDVKAARSGALKGNASILDIQGKLQQVLATPVAGVDPVNSIAYLSQAGISLQKDGTLKLDQTAFNDAMKKDKQAVVNLFGNASNTGFAQRFNLEINGMLDPKGVIETSKATIRTKVSTETQLQSSLQSRLDTKQAQLIRQYTALNKTLAEMQSGSSSLFNLISSK
;
A
#
# COMPACT_ATOMS: atom_id res chain seq x y z
N MET A 1 39.60 -15.32 16.34
CA MET A 1 39.44 -13.96 16.91
C MET A 1 40.58 -13.70 17.89
N ALA A 2 41.31 -12.58 17.76
CA ALA A 2 42.37 -12.21 18.70
C ALA A 2 41.78 -11.46 19.91
N LEU A 3 41.93 -12.03 21.11
CA LEU A 3 41.43 -11.42 22.35
C LEU A 3 42.28 -10.25 22.84
N ARG A 4 43.54 -10.18 22.41
CA ARG A 4 44.48 -9.09 22.72
C ARG A 4 44.93 -8.42 21.45
N SER A 5 45.06 -7.09 21.48
CA SER A 5 45.62 -6.30 20.39
C SER A 5 47.08 -5.93 20.70
N LYS A 6 47.43 -5.86 21.99
CA LYS A 6 48.80 -5.70 22.53
C LYS A 6 49.07 -6.68 23.68
N PRO A 7 50.34 -7.01 23.99
CA PRO A 7 50.69 -7.96 25.05
C PRO A 7 50.12 -7.62 26.44
N ASP A 8 50.03 -6.33 26.77
CA ASP A 8 49.61 -5.81 28.08
C ASP A 8 48.10 -5.50 28.18
N ASP A 9 47.30 -5.79 27.15
CA ASP A 9 45.85 -5.57 27.20
C ASP A 9 45.19 -6.46 28.26
N VAL A 10 44.49 -5.85 29.21
CA VAL A 10 43.68 -6.55 30.21
C VAL A 10 42.48 -7.18 29.49
N VAL A 11 42.38 -8.51 29.55
CA VAL A 11 41.22 -9.25 29.02
C VAL A 11 40.20 -9.41 30.14
N SER A 12 39.08 -8.69 30.06
CA SER A 12 37.94 -8.84 30.97
C SER A 12 36.81 -9.65 30.32
N LEU A 13 35.87 -10.17 31.12
CA LEU A 13 34.65 -10.82 30.59
C LEU A 13 33.87 -9.87 29.67
N GLN A 14 33.82 -8.59 30.01
CA GLN A 14 33.18 -7.57 29.17
C GLN A 14 33.89 -7.42 27.83
N THR A 15 35.22 -7.36 27.82
CA THR A 15 36.00 -7.26 26.58
C THR A 15 35.83 -8.50 25.69
N ILE A 16 35.69 -9.69 26.29
CA ILE A 16 35.41 -10.92 25.55
C ILE A 16 33.99 -10.88 24.96
N ASN A 17 33.00 -10.51 25.76
CA ASN A 17 31.61 -10.32 25.34
C ASN A 17 31.49 -9.40 24.12
N ASP A 18 32.09 -8.21 24.24
CA ASP A 18 32.00 -7.18 23.21
C ASP A 18 32.67 -7.63 21.91
N LYS A 19 33.81 -8.32 22.00
CA LYS A 19 34.49 -8.85 20.82
C LYS A 19 33.71 -9.97 20.14
N ILE A 20 33.09 -10.90 20.89
CA ILE A 20 32.27 -11.98 20.31
C ILE A 20 31.06 -11.38 19.58
N ASN A 21 30.34 -10.47 20.25
CA ASN A 21 29.15 -9.83 19.68
C ASN A 21 29.51 -8.94 18.47
N ALA A 22 30.65 -8.25 18.49
CA ALA A 22 31.14 -7.46 17.36
C ALA A 22 31.63 -8.31 16.18
N ALA A 23 31.99 -9.58 16.40
CA ALA A 23 32.51 -10.45 15.34
C ALA A 23 31.42 -10.92 14.36
N GLY A 24 30.14 -10.89 14.74
CA GLY A 24 29.03 -11.25 13.86
C GLY A 24 29.05 -12.70 13.38
N ILE A 25 29.66 -13.61 14.16
CA ILE A 25 29.92 -15.01 13.77
C ILE A 25 28.76 -15.97 14.08
N GLY A 26 27.52 -15.47 14.22
CA GLY A 26 26.35 -16.29 14.55
C GLY A 26 26.27 -16.76 16.01
N ILE A 27 27.09 -16.19 16.91
CA ILE A 27 27.10 -16.47 18.35
C ILE A 27 26.91 -15.15 19.10
N ASN A 28 25.99 -15.13 20.06
CA ASN A 28 25.84 -14.06 21.04
C ASN A 28 26.52 -14.45 22.35
N ALA A 29 27.24 -13.49 22.93
CA ALA A 29 27.79 -13.57 24.27
C ALA A 29 27.02 -12.66 25.22
N SER A 30 26.95 -13.05 26.50
CA SER A 30 26.43 -12.24 27.59
C SER A 30 27.18 -12.54 28.89
N VAL A 31 27.36 -11.54 29.75
CA VAL A 31 27.93 -11.71 31.08
C VAL A 31 26.80 -11.72 32.10
N VAL A 32 26.66 -12.82 32.84
CA VAL A 32 25.61 -13.02 33.84
C VAL A 32 26.22 -13.13 35.23
N GLN A 33 25.69 -12.36 36.17
CA GLN A 33 26.06 -12.48 37.58
C GLN A 33 25.31 -13.65 38.24
N ASN A 34 26.06 -14.56 38.88
CA ASN A 34 25.54 -15.69 39.64
C ASN A 34 26.12 -15.62 41.06
N GLY A 35 25.37 -15.03 41.99
CA GLY A 35 25.85 -14.73 43.34
C GLY A 35 27.03 -13.75 43.33
N SER A 36 28.16 -14.17 43.90
CA SER A 36 29.42 -13.39 43.91
C SER A 36 30.33 -13.66 42.70
N GLN A 37 29.89 -14.50 41.76
CA GLN A 37 30.66 -14.88 40.57
C GLN A 37 30.01 -14.32 39.29
N TYR A 38 30.81 -14.12 38.25
CA TYR A 38 30.34 -13.76 36.91
C TYR A 38 30.62 -14.90 35.93
N LYS A 39 29.63 -15.24 35.10
CA LYS A 39 29.72 -16.28 34.06
C LYS A 39 29.56 -15.64 32.68
N LEU A 40 30.38 -16.07 31.73
CA LEU A 40 30.16 -15.78 30.31
C LEU A 40 29.23 -16.84 29.74
N VAL A 41 28.08 -16.42 29.22
CA VAL A 41 27.12 -17.28 28.54
C VAL A 41 27.24 -17.04 27.05
N LEU A 42 27.37 -18.12 26.27
CA LEU A 42 27.40 -18.07 24.82
C LEU A 42 26.21 -18.86 24.29
N GLY A 43 25.55 -18.34 23.27
CA GLY A 43 24.46 -19.01 22.57
C GLY A 43 24.53 -18.74 21.08
N SER A 44 24.16 -19.74 20.28
CA SER A 44 23.92 -19.51 18.85
C SER A 44 22.75 -18.53 18.68
N VAL A 45 22.83 -17.69 17.65
CA VAL A 45 21.72 -16.81 17.24
C VAL A 45 20.57 -17.64 16.64
N GLU A 46 20.91 -18.72 15.94
CA GLU A 46 19.96 -19.59 15.27
C GLU A 46 19.86 -20.95 15.99
N SER A 47 18.67 -21.55 15.99
CA SER A 47 18.43 -22.88 16.56
C SER A 47 18.84 -23.99 15.58
N GLY A 48 18.82 -25.25 16.04
CA GLY A 48 19.06 -26.41 15.18
C GLY A 48 20.50 -26.93 15.21
N LEU A 49 20.66 -28.19 14.83
CA LEU A 49 21.91 -28.93 14.87
C LEU A 49 22.99 -28.32 13.96
N ASP A 50 22.60 -27.67 12.86
CA ASP A 50 23.52 -27.03 11.93
C ASP A 50 24.18 -25.77 12.53
N ASN A 51 23.57 -25.21 13.57
CA ASN A 51 24.04 -24.00 14.26
C ASN A 51 24.73 -24.32 15.60
N GLN A 52 25.21 -25.56 15.75
CA GLN A 52 26.10 -25.91 16.85
C GLN A 52 27.43 -25.17 16.71
N PHE A 53 27.99 -24.74 17.83
CA PHE A 53 29.31 -24.12 17.86
C PHE A 53 30.23 -24.85 18.84
N LYS A 54 31.53 -24.76 18.55
CA LYS A 54 32.60 -25.28 19.39
C LYS A 54 33.55 -24.15 19.75
N ILE A 55 33.91 -24.08 21.03
CA ILE A 55 34.94 -23.15 21.51
C ILE A 55 36.27 -23.90 21.53
N VAL A 56 37.25 -23.40 20.80
CA VAL A 56 38.63 -23.91 20.81
C VAL A 56 39.54 -22.77 21.23
N ALA A 57 40.47 -23.03 22.16
CA ALA A 57 41.43 -22.04 22.64
C ALA A 57 42.86 -22.58 22.58
N GLY A 58 43.79 -21.82 21.99
CA GLY A 58 45.18 -22.19 21.79
C GLY A 58 45.48 -22.80 20.41
N SER A 59 46.75 -23.08 20.13
CA SER A 59 47.25 -23.60 18.84
C SER A 59 47.06 -25.11 18.65
N ASN A 60 46.50 -25.82 19.64
CA ASN A 60 46.18 -27.24 19.52
C ASN A 60 44.68 -27.39 19.29
N SER A 61 44.28 -27.87 18.11
CA SER A 61 42.89 -28.14 17.68
C SER A 61 42.16 -29.25 18.47
N SER A 62 42.62 -29.60 19.67
CA SER A 62 42.01 -30.66 20.47
C SER A 62 40.82 -30.10 21.27
N ASP A 63 39.74 -30.88 21.27
CA ASP A 63 38.52 -30.59 22.01
C ASP A 63 38.81 -30.38 23.51
N SER A 64 38.17 -29.40 24.14
CA SER A 64 38.01 -29.37 25.60
C SER A 64 36.94 -30.39 26.04
N GLY A 65 37.01 -31.59 25.47
CA GLY A 65 36.15 -32.73 25.75
C GLY A 65 36.55 -33.35 27.06
N GLY A 66 36.03 -32.81 28.16
CA GLY A 66 36.19 -33.35 29.50
C GLY A 66 36.89 -32.38 30.45
N THR A 67 36.13 -31.90 31.43
CA THR A 67 36.57 -31.39 32.75
C THR A 67 37.90 -30.63 32.80
N SER A 68 37.78 -29.30 32.96
CA SER A 68 38.80 -28.40 33.52
C SER A 68 40.07 -28.24 32.69
N GLY A 69 39.95 -27.58 31.54
CA GLY A 69 41.06 -26.94 30.84
C GLY A 69 40.78 -25.44 30.70
N SER A 70 41.79 -24.59 30.93
CA SER A 70 41.71 -23.14 30.69
C SER A 70 41.36 -22.89 29.22
N THR A 71 40.09 -22.63 28.96
CA THR A 71 39.60 -22.23 27.64
C THR A 71 39.48 -20.71 27.62
N LEU A 72 39.77 -20.10 26.48
CA LEU A 72 39.61 -18.66 26.23
C LEU A 72 40.19 -17.75 27.34
N ALA A 73 41.52 -17.54 27.34
CA ALA A 73 42.19 -16.59 28.24
C ALA A 73 42.03 -16.85 29.76
N GLY A 74 42.05 -18.11 30.20
CA GLY A 74 42.02 -18.46 31.63
C GLY A 74 40.64 -18.76 32.19
N LEU A 75 39.59 -18.81 31.36
CA LEU A 75 38.26 -19.20 31.80
C LEU A 75 38.19 -20.72 31.98
N SER A 76 37.67 -21.14 33.13
CA SER A 76 37.25 -22.53 33.34
C SER A 76 35.80 -22.67 32.92
N GLN A 77 35.44 -23.76 32.23
CA GLN A 77 34.03 -24.12 32.11
C GLN A 77 33.44 -24.36 33.51
N SER A 78 32.17 -23.99 33.66
CA SER A 78 31.39 -24.30 34.87
C SER A 78 31.37 -25.82 35.07
N PRO A 79 31.60 -26.35 36.29
CA PRO A 79 31.42 -27.78 36.58
C PRO A 79 30.01 -28.29 36.29
N THR A 80 29.02 -27.37 36.31
CA THR A 80 27.61 -27.61 35.97
C THR A 80 27.26 -27.19 34.54
N ALA A 81 28.24 -26.89 33.67
CA ALA A 81 27.97 -26.45 32.30
C ALA A 81 27.10 -27.46 31.52
N GLY A 82 27.26 -28.76 31.76
CA GLY A 82 26.42 -29.79 31.13
C GLY A 82 24.95 -29.80 31.58
N THR A 83 24.61 -29.20 32.73
CA THR A 83 23.22 -29.07 33.20
C THR A 83 22.68 -27.65 33.04
N GLU A 84 23.56 -26.65 32.94
CA GLU A 84 23.23 -25.23 32.68
C GLU A 84 23.17 -24.88 31.19
N SER A 85 23.85 -25.66 30.32
CA SER A 85 23.83 -25.53 28.87
C SER A 85 22.79 -26.46 28.24
N ARG A 86 22.31 -26.08 27.06
CA ARG A 86 21.41 -26.90 26.25
C ARG A 86 22.09 -27.16 24.92
N ASP A 87 22.20 -28.44 24.58
CA ASP A 87 22.66 -28.82 23.25
C ASP A 87 21.67 -28.31 22.20
N ALA A 88 22.21 -27.87 21.06
CA ALA A 88 21.36 -27.53 19.95
C ALA A 88 20.57 -28.77 19.52
N SER A 89 19.31 -28.57 19.18
CA SER A 89 18.44 -29.65 18.71
C SER A 89 17.57 -29.10 17.60
N ASN A 90 17.28 -29.96 16.62
CA ASN A 90 16.25 -29.68 15.64
C ASN A 90 14.88 -29.91 16.27
N ALA A 91 13.88 -29.13 15.84
CA ALA A 91 12.50 -29.48 16.04
C ALA A 91 12.21 -30.82 15.35
N SER A 92 11.49 -31.70 16.06
CA SER A 92 11.05 -33.00 15.55
C SER A 92 9.54 -33.05 15.60
N LEU A 93 8.91 -33.26 14.44
CA LEU A 93 7.46 -33.33 14.31
C LEU A 93 7.06 -34.44 13.34
N THR A 94 5.83 -34.91 13.47
CA THR A 94 5.23 -35.86 12.53
C THR A 94 3.98 -35.24 11.93
N VAL A 95 3.94 -35.12 10.60
CA VAL A 95 2.76 -34.62 9.88
C VAL A 95 2.16 -35.76 9.09
N ASN A 96 0.93 -36.17 9.43
CA ASN A 96 0.23 -37.30 8.80
C ASN A 96 1.08 -38.60 8.74
N GLY A 97 1.87 -38.85 9.78
CA GLY A 97 2.76 -40.03 9.88
C GLY A 97 4.14 -39.85 9.23
N VAL A 98 4.40 -38.75 8.52
CA VAL A 98 5.71 -38.43 7.96
C VAL A 98 6.56 -37.69 8.99
N ALA A 99 7.73 -38.24 9.32
CA ALA A 99 8.68 -37.61 10.23
C ALA A 99 9.39 -36.44 9.53
N ILE A 100 9.48 -35.31 10.23
CA ILE A 100 10.10 -34.08 9.75
C ILE A 100 11.03 -33.57 10.83
N SER A 101 12.23 -33.16 10.42
CA SER A 101 13.21 -32.47 11.26
C SER A 101 13.43 -31.07 10.71
N ALA A 102 13.37 -30.06 11.57
CA ALA A 102 13.57 -28.66 11.19
C ALA A 102 14.57 -27.98 12.11
N GLY A 103 15.48 -27.17 11.57
CA GLY A 103 16.42 -26.39 12.36
C GLY A 103 15.78 -25.27 13.18
N SER A 104 14.54 -24.90 12.88
CA SER A 104 13.79 -23.85 13.57
C SER A 104 12.41 -24.33 14.01
N ASN A 105 11.86 -23.66 15.03
CA ASN A 105 10.47 -23.81 15.43
C ASN A 105 9.49 -23.17 14.43
N LYS A 106 9.99 -22.43 13.42
CA LYS A 106 9.21 -21.89 12.31
C LYS A 106 9.38 -22.78 11.08
N VAL A 107 8.43 -23.69 10.87
CA VAL A 107 8.54 -24.77 9.87
C VAL A 107 7.68 -24.46 8.64
N THR A 108 8.31 -24.29 7.48
CA THR A 108 7.64 -24.01 6.20
C THR A 108 7.71 -25.18 5.20
N SER A 109 8.57 -26.17 5.47
CA SER A 109 8.79 -27.33 4.60
C SER A 109 7.81 -28.48 4.85
N ALA A 110 7.01 -28.41 5.92
CA ALA A 110 6.20 -29.53 6.36
C ALA A 110 4.94 -29.74 5.50
N VAL A 111 4.31 -28.66 5.06
CA VAL A 111 3.16 -28.68 4.16
C VAL A 111 3.33 -27.50 3.19
N ALA A 112 3.22 -27.77 1.89
CA ALA A 112 3.40 -26.74 0.87
C ALA A 112 2.41 -25.58 1.07
N GLY A 113 2.94 -24.35 1.14
CA GLY A 113 2.15 -23.13 1.34
C GLY A 113 1.67 -22.91 2.78
N VAL A 114 2.14 -23.70 3.75
CA VAL A 114 1.81 -23.54 5.17
C VAL A 114 3.07 -23.27 5.97
N GLU A 115 2.96 -22.30 6.86
CA GLU A 115 3.96 -22.03 7.88
C GLU A 115 3.42 -22.46 9.24
N ILE A 116 4.21 -23.23 9.97
CA ILE A 116 3.85 -23.79 11.27
C ILE A 116 4.83 -23.26 12.32
N ASP A 117 4.31 -22.46 13.26
CA ASP A 117 5.06 -22.01 14.44
C ASP A 117 4.87 -23.00 15.60
N LEU A 118 5.96 -23.59 16.07
CA LEU A 118 6.00 -24.58 17.13
C LEU A 118 6.29 -23.91 18.48
N TYR A 119 5.33 -23.97 19.40
CA TYR A 119 5.46 -23.35 20.73
C TYR A 119 5.74 -24.37 21.83
N LYS A 120 5.08 -25.54 21.79
CA LYS A 120 5.20 -26.60 22.79
C LYS A 120 5.01 -27.97 22.14
N ALA A 121 5.64 -28.98 22.71
CA ALA A 121 5.44 -30.37 22.29
C ALA A 121 4.01 -30.85 22.61
N GLY A 122 3.44 -31.65 21.70
CA GLY A 122 2.12 -32.22 21.84
C GLY A 122 1.56 -32.70 20.51
N SER A 123 0.33 -33.19 20.53
CA SER A 123 -0.41 -33.61 19.34
C SER A 123 -1.58 -32.67 19.09
N PHE A 124 -1.73 -32.20 17.86
CA PHE A 124 -2.81 -31.31 17.44
C PHE A 124 -3.26 -31.64 16.02
N THR A 125 -4.51 -31.35 15.72
CA THR A 125 -5.08 -31.49 14.37
C THR A 125 -5.24 -30.10 13.76
N VAL A 126 -4.69 -29.91 12.57
CA VAL A 126 -4.88 -28.69 11.77
C VAL A 126 -5.80 -29.02 10.61
N SER A 127 -6.88 -28.24 10.46
CA SER A 127 -7.75 -28.30 9.30
C SER A 127 -7.51 -27.07 8.42
N LEU A 128 -7.23 -27.30 7.14
CA LEU A 128 -7.21 -26.25 6.13
C LEU A 128 -8.56 -26.20 5.46
N SER A 129 -9.21 -25.04 5.53
CA SER A 129 -10.47 -24.77 4.82
C SER A 129 -10.36 -23.47 4.03
N PRO A 130 -11.11 -23.34 2.91
CA PRO A 130 -11.23 -22.07 2.21
C PRO A 130 -11.78 -20.97 3.13
N ASP A 131 -11.15 -19.79 3.13
CA ASP A 131 -11.64 -18.61 3.84
C ASP A 131 -12.67 -17.83 3.01
N SER A 132 -13.90 -18.37 2.92
CA SER A 132 -14.99 -17.69 2.23
C SER A 132 -15.37 -16.35 2.90
N ALA A 133 -15.13 -16.21 4.20
CA ALA A 133 -15.43 -14.99 4.94
C ALA A 133 -14.48 -13.84 4.56
N GLY A 134 -13.18 -14.11 4.49
CA GLY A 134 -12.19 -13.15 4.00
C GLY A 134 -12.45 -12.73 2.55
N VAL A 135 -12.82 -13.68 1.67
CA VAL A 135 -13.19 -13.36 0.29
C VAL A 135 -14.45 -12.49 0.24
N ALA A 136 -15.50 -12.83 1.00
CA ALA A 136 -16.72 -12.03 1.07
C ALA A 136 -16.44 -10.61 1.58
N LYS A 137 -15.54 -10.45 2.56
CA LYS A 137 -15.12 -9.13 3.06
C LYS A 137 -14.44 -8.30 1.97
N ASN A 138 -13.51 -8.90 1.20
CA ASN A 138 -12.84 -8.22 0.09
C ASN A 138 -13.83 -7.81 -1.01
N LEU A 139 -14.81 -8.66 -1.31
CA LEU A 139 -15.88 -8.33 -2.25
C LEU A 139 -16.79 -7.21 -1.75
N GLN A 140 -17.10 -7.19 -0.45
CA GLN A 140 -17.84 -6.08 0.15
C GLN A 140 -17.07 -4.77 -0.04
N SER A 141 -15.76 -4.75 0.24
CA SER A 141 -14.93 -3.55 0.00
C SER A 141 -14.92 -3.11 -1.46
N PHE A 142 -14.92 -4.05 -2.41
CA PHE A 142 -15.07 -3.73 -3.83
C PHE A 142 -16.44 -3.11 -4.15
N VAL A 143 -17.52 -3.70 -3.64
CA VAL A 143 -18.90 -3.20 -3.80
C VAL A 143 -19.03 -1.79 -3.22
N ASP A 144 -18.48 -1.56 -2.03
CA ASP A 144 -18.51 -0.26 -1.37
C ASP A 144 -17.74 0.80 -2.18
N ALA A 145 -16.54 0.46 -2.67
CA ALA A 145 -15.74 1.36 -3.50
C ALA A 145 -16.44 1.71 -4.83
N TYR A 146 -17.05 0.72 -5.50
CA TYR A 146 -17.84 0.95 -6.70
C TYR A 146 -19.04 1.87 -6.39
N ASN A 147 -19.75 1.61 -5.28
CA ASN A 147 -20.91 2.41 -4.88
C ASN A 147 -20.55 3.85 -4.53
N GLN A 148 -19.37 4.05 -3.91
CA GLN A 148 -18.83 5.38 -3.66
C GLN A 148 -18.62 6.14 -4.98
N VAL A 149 -18.00 5.51 -5.99
CA VAL A 149 -17.82 6.14 -7.31
C VAL A 149 -19.16 6.51 -7.96
N ILE A 150 -20.16 5.62 -7.89
CA ILE A 150 -21.51 5.92 -8.41
C ILE A 150 -22.16 7.07 -7.65
N GLY A 151 -21.97 7.15 -6.33
CA GLY A 151 -22.41 8.26 -5.49
C GLY A 151 -21.76 9.58 -5.91
N ASP A 152 -20.44 9.59 -6.07
CA ASP A 152 -19.66 10.76 -6.48
C ASP A 152 -20.06 11.25 -7.87
N VAL A 153 -20.28 10.32 -8.81
CA VAL A 153 -20.81 10.62 -10.14
C VAL A 153 -22.19 11.27 -10.06
N LYS A 154 -23.12 10.73 -9.26
CA LYS A 154 -24.45 11.32 -9.06
C LYS A 154 -24.36 12.74 -8.47
N ALA A 155 -23.53 12.94 -7.45
CA ALA A 155 -23.31 14.25 -6.83
C ALA A 155 -22.69 15.26 -7.80
N ALA A 156 -21.70 14.85 -8.60
CA ALA A 156 -21.10 15.69 -9.62
C ALA A 156 -22.13 16.15 -10.67
N ARG A 157 -23.04 15.25 -11.07
CA ARG A 157 -24.11 15.53 -12.04
C ARG A 157 -25.18 16.49 -11.54
N SER A 158 -25.49 16.47 -10.24
CA SER A 158 -26.45 17.41 -9.65
C SER A 158 -25.81 18.76 -9.31
N GLY A 159 -24.48 18.80 -9.15
CA GLY A 159 -23.72 20.00 -8.79
C GLY A 159 -22.98 20.67 -9.94
N ALA A 160 -21.72 21.03 -9.68
CA ALA A 160 -20.90 21.87 -10.56
C ALA A 160 -20.59 21.27 -11.94
N LEU A 161 -20.73 19.95 -12.10
CA LEU A 161 -20.48 19.25 -13.36
C LEU A 161 -21.78 18.83 -14.07
N LYS A 162 -22.91 19.46 -13.72
CA LYS A 162 -24.18 19.25 -14.41
C LYS A 162 -24.01 19.50 -15.93
N GLY A 163 -24.44 18.52 -16.72
CA GLY A 163 -24.32 18.56 -18.19
C GLY A 163 -22.96 18.15 -18.75
N ASN A 164 -21.97 17.80 -17.91
CA ASN A 164 -20.70 17.26 -18.38
C ASN A 164 -20.88 15.80 -18.84
N ALA A 165 -20.72 15.56 -20.14
CA ALA A 165 -20.86 14.24 -20.75
C ALA A 165 -19.77 13.24 -20.30
N SER A 166 -18.57 13.71 -19.95
CA SER A 166 -17.48 12.85 -19.45
C SER A 166 -17.86 12.09 -18.18
N ILE A 167 -18.73 12.68 -17.34
CA ILE A 167 -19.21 12.06 -16.11
C ILE A 167 -20.20 10.91 -16.39
N LEU A 168 -20.96 10.99 -17.50
CA LEU A 168 -21.79 9.86 -17.97
C LEU A 168 -20.93 8.71 -18.46
N ASP A 169 -19.86 9.04 -19.16
CA ASP A 169 -18.98 8.04 -19.77
C ASP A 169 -18.35 7.13 -18.70
N ILE A 170 -17.94 7.70 -17.55
CA ILE A 170 -17.44 6.94 -16.40
C ILE A 170 -18.46 5.88 -15.96
N GLN A 171 -19.70 6.30 -15.69
CA GLN A 171 -20.75 5.36 -15.26
C GLN A 171 -21.05 4.32 -16.35
N GLY A 172 -21.18 4.74 -17.61
CA GLY A 172 -21.51 3.85 -18.71
C GLY A 172 -20.45 2.77 -18.94
N LYS A 173 -19.18 3.15 -18.89
CA LYS A 173 -18.03 2.23 -19.03
C LYS A 173 -17.96 1.21 -17.89
N LEU A 174 -18.14 1.64 -16.64
CA LEU A 174 -18.17 0.72 -15.50
C LEU A 174 -19.37 -0.25 -15.58
N GLN A 175 -20.55 0.25 -15.97
CA GLN A 175 -21.72 -0.59 -16.18
C GLN A 175 -21.57 -1.54 -17.37
N GLN A 176 -20.85 -1.14 -18.43
CA GLN A 176 -20.54 -1.99 -19.57
C GLN A 176 -19.66 -3.19 -19.16
N VAL A 177 -18.73 -2.98 -18.23
CA VAL A 177 -17.95 -4.08 -17.65
C VAL A 177 -18.91 -5.09 -16.98
N LEU A 178 -19.84 -4.61 -16.15
CA LEU A 178 -20.83 -5.44 -15.46
C LEU A 178 -21.76 -6.21 -16.40
N ALA A 179 -22.19 -5.58 -17.49
CA ALA A 179 -23.15 -6.15 -18.44
C ALA A 179 -22.55 -7.23 -19.35
N THR A 180 -21.23 -7.26 -19.48
CA THR A 180 -20.54 -8.17 -20.40
C THR A 180 -20.08 -9.43 -19.65
N PRO A 181 -20.51 -10.64 -20.04
CA PRO A 181 -20.10 -11.88 -19.39
C PRO A 181 -18.61 -12.17 -19.57
N VAL A 182 -18.05 -13.03 -18.72
CA VAL A 182 -16.68 -13.53 -18.91
C VAL A 182 -16.61 -14.36 -20.19
N ALA A 183 -15.76 -13.93 -21.11
CA ALA A 183 -15.61 -14.59 -22.42
C ALA A 183 -15.15 -16.05 -22.26
N GLY A 184 -15.76 -16.95 -23.03
CA GLY A 184 -15.46 -18.38 -23.01
C GLY A 184 -16.14 -19.17 -21.88
N VAL A 185 -16.97 -18.52 -21.06
CA VAL A 185 -17.76 -19.19 -20.00
C VAL A 185 -19.21 -19.31 -20.45
N ASP A 186 -19.78 -20.50 -20.32
CA ASP A 186 -21.20 -20.74 -20.60
C ASP A 186 -22.07 -20.02 -19.55
N PRO A 187 -22.90 -19.04 -19.95
CA PRO A 187 -23.73 -18.27 -19.02
C PRO A 187 -24.91 -19.05 -18.44
N VAL A 188 -25.27 -20.21 -19.01
CA VAL A 188 -26.39 -21.04 -18.55
C VAL A 188 -25.92 -22.08 -17.55
N ASN A 189 -24.79 -22.73 -17.86
CA ASN A 189 -24.28 -23.87 -17.08
C ASN A 189 -23.16 -23.51 -16.10
N SER A 190 -22.65 -22.27 -16.16
CA SER A 190 -21.57 -21.80 -15.29
C SER A 190 -21.80 -20.37 -14.81
N ILE A 191 -20.80 -19.81 -14.11
CA ILE A 191 -20.84 -18.47 -13.51
C ILE A 191 -20.11 -17.50 -14.43
N ALA A 192 -20.84 -16.90 -15.38
CA ALA A 192 -20.32 -15.91 -16.32
C ALA A 192 -20.59 -14.46 -15.88
N TYR A 193 -21.55 -14.25 -14.97
CA TYR A 193 -21.98 -12.94 -14.46
C TYR A 193 -21.78 -12.81 -12.95
N LEU A 194 -21.55 -11.58 -12.48
CA LEU A 194 -21.47 -11.25 -11.06
C LEU A 194 -22.77 -11.59 -10.29
N SER A 195 -23.93 -11.47 -10.94
CA SER A 195 -25.22 -11.80 -10.33
C SER A 195 -25.36 -13.28 -9.98
N GLN A 196 -24.73 -14.17 -10.76
CA GLN A 196 -24.70 -15.61 -10.51
C GLN A 196 -23.79 -15.97 -9.32
N ALA A 197 -22.88 -15.06 -8.95
CA ALA A 197 -22.08 -15.15 -7.74
C ALA A 197 -22.66 -14.29 -6.59
N GLY A 198 -23.92 -13.83 -6.68
CA GLY A 198 -24.56 -13.07 -5.59
C GLY A 198 -24.24 -11.57 -5.56
N ILE A 199 -23.60 -11.00 -6.60
CA ILE A 199 -23.37 -9.55 -6.71
C ILE A 199 -24.31 -8.96 -7.76
N SER A 200 -25.30 -8.18 -7.33
CA SER A 200 -26.38 -7.69 -8.18
C SER A 200 -26.29 -6.18 -8.43
N LEU A 201 -26.47 -5.78 -9.69
CA LEU A 201 -26.64 -4.39 -10.09
C LEU A 201 -28.06 -3.93 -9.75
N GLN A 202 -28.18 -2.87 -8.97
CA GLN A 202 -29.43 -2.25 -8.56
C GLN A 202 -29.92 -1.25 -9.61
N LYS A 203 -31.21 -0.91 -9.54
CA LYS A 203 -31.86 0.04 -10.47
C LYS A 203 -31.21 1.42 -10.47
N ASP A 204 -30.61 1.81 -9.37
CA ASP A 204 -29.94 3.11 -9.22
C ASP A 204 -28.47 3.06 -9.67
N GLY A 205 -28.01 1.93 -10.22
CA GLY A 205 -26.66 1.73 -10.73
C GLY A 205 -25.64 1.25 -9.69
N THR A 206 -26.02 1.11 -8.42
CA THR A 206 -25.14 0.57 -7.35
C THR A 206 -25.06 -0.96 -7.40
N LEU A 207 -24.04 -1.54 -6.78
CA LEU A 207 -23.92 -2.97 -6.56
C LEU A 207 -24.39 -3.35 -5.15
N LYS A 208 -24.93 -4.56 -5.03
CA LYS A 208 -25.26 -5.19 -3.74
C LYS A 208 -24.71 -6.60 -3.70
N LEU A 209 -23.96 -6.91 -2.66
CA LEU A 209 -23.55 -8.27 -2.33
C LEU A 209 -24.64 -8.96 -1.49
N ASP A 210 -25.12 -10.10 -1.98
CA ASP A 210 -25.87 -11.07 -1.20
C ASP A 210 -24.89 -12.13 -0.70
N GLN A 211 -24.51 -12.01 0.59
CA GLN A 211 -23.52 -12.89 1.19
C GLN A 211 -23.97 -14.36 1.24
N THR A 212 -25.27 -14.61 1.38
CA THR A 212 -25.82 -15.97 1.38
C THR A 212 -25.68 -16.58 -0.01
N ALA A 213 -26.14 -15.86 -1.05
CA ALA A 213 -26.02 -16.31 -2.43
C ALA A 213 -24.56 -16.50 -2.86
N PHE A 214 -23.65 -15.61 -2.44
CA PHE A 214 -22.22 -15.75 -2.69
C PHE A 214 -21.64 -17.01 -2.03
N ASN A 215 -21.96 -17.24 -0.75
CA ASN A 215 -21.51 -18.43 -0.04
C ASN A 215 -22.01 -19.72 -0.68
N ASP A 216 -23.25 -19.73 -1.18
CA ASP A 216 -23.82 -20.88 -1.87
C ASP A 216 -23.16 -21.11 -3.24
N ALA A 217 -22.86 -20.05 -3.99
CA ALA A 217 -22.10 -20.14 -5.24
C ALA A 217 -20.69 -20.70 -5.00
N MET A 218 -20.00 -20.23 -3.96
CA MET A 218 -18.68 -20.72 -3.56
C MET A 218 -18.69 -22.20 -3.16
N LYS A 219 -19.74 -22.67 -2.48
CA LYS A 219 -19.91 -24.08 -2.14
C LYS A 219 -20.20 -24.95 -3.36
N LYS A 220 -20.99 -24.43 -4.30
CA LYS A 220 -21.40 -25.15 -5.52
C LYS A 220 -20.24 -25.32 -6.49
N ASP A 221 -19.55 -24.23 -6.83
CA ASP A 221 -18.42 -24.25 -7.75
C ASP A 221 -17.46 -23.10 -7.45
N LYS A 222 -16.53 -23.36 -6.52
CA LYS A 222 -15.48 -22.41 -6.16
C LYS A 222 -14.63 -21.99 -7.36
N GLN A 223 -14.31 -22.92 -8.26
CA GLN A 223 -13.40 -22.62 -9.36
C GLN A 223 -14.05 -21.68 -10.38
N ALA A 224 -15.34 -21.86 -10.66
CA ALA A 224 -16.10 -20.92 -11.48
C ALA A 224 -16.15 -19.52 -10.87
N VAL A 225 -16.37 -19.40 -9.55
CA VAL A 225 -16.32 -18.10 -8.86
C VAL A 225 -14.92 -17.48 -8.92
N VAL A 226 -13.84 -18.26 -8.75
CA VAL A 226 -12.47 -17.74 -8.91
C VAL A 226 -12.24 -17.23 -10.34
N ASN A 227 -12.61 -18.03 -11.34
CA ASN A 227 -12.44 -17.69 -12.76
C ASN A 227 -13.27 -16.48 -13.19
N LEU A 228 -14.39 -16.22 -12.51
CA LEU A 228 -15.22 -15.03 -12.71
C LEU A 228 -14.42 -13.75 -12.45
N PHE A 229 -13.61 -13.72 -11.37
CA PHE A 229 -12.84 -12.55 -11.00
C PHE A 229 -11.45 -12.52 -11.67
N GLY A 230 -10.76 -13.67 -11.71
CA GLY A 230 -9.43 -13.80 -12.27
C GLY A 230 -9.23 -15.16 -12.92
N ASN A 231 -8.83 -15.16 -14.18
CA ASN A 231 -8.57 -16.37 -14.95
C ASN A 231 -7.30 -16.21 -15.80
N ALA A 232 -6.75 -17.33 -16.29
CA ALA A 232 -5.53 -17.35 -17.08
C ALA A 232 -5.62 -16.51 -18.38
N SER A 233 -6.82 -16.35 -18.93
CA SER A 233 -7.08 -15.56 -20.13
C SER A 233 -7.24 -14.06 -19.85
N ASN A 234 -7.13 -13.61 -18.59
CA ASN A 234 -7.28 -12.23 -18.18
C ASN A 234 -8.64 -11.59 -18.55
N THR A 235 -9.69 -12.42 -18.69
CA THR A 235 -11.06 -11.97 -19.02
C THR A 235 -11.96 -11.80 -17.81
N GLY A 236 -11.43 -12.02 -16.61
CA GLY A 236 -12.17 -11.90 -15.35
C GLY A 236 -12.52 -10.45 -15.00
N PHE A 237 -13.53 -10.27 -14.15
CA PHE A 237 -14.04 -8.95 -13.77
C PHE A 237 -12.98 -8.06 -13.12
N ALA A 238 -12.10 -8.60 -12.27
CA ALA A 238 -11.09 -7.79 -11.59
C ALA A 238 -10.13 -7.14 -12.60
N GLN A 239 -9.65 -7.93 -13.56
CA GLN A 239 -8.76 -7.42 -14.61
C GLN A 239 -9.47 -6.44 -15.54
N ARG A 240 -10.74 -6.71 -15.90
CA ARG A 240 -11.51 -5.83 -16.77
C ARG A 240 -11.83 -4.49 -16.13
N PHE A 241 -12.18 -4.48 -14.84
CA PHE A 241 -12.30 -3.24 -14.08
C PHE A 241 -10.96 -2.50 -14.00
N ASN A 242 -9.87 -3.20 -13.70
CA ASN A 242 -8.54 -2.60 -13.64
C ASN A 242 -8.15 -1.93 -14.97
N LEU A 243 -8.37 -2.60 -16.10
CA LEU A 243 -8.10 -2.04 -17.43
C LEU A 243 -8.96 -0.81 -17.73
N GLU A 244 -10.25 -0.87 -17.45
CA GLU A 244 -11.16 0.24 -17.73
C GLU A 244 -10.85 1.46 -16.85
N ILE A 245 -10.62 1.25 -15.54
CA ILE A 245 -10.25 2.31 -14.60
C ILE A 245 -8.92 2.95 -15.00
N ASN A 246 -7.90 2.15 -15.30
CA ASN A 246 -6.61 2.70 -15.75
C ASN A 246 -6.74 3.42 -17.08
N GLY A 247 -7.57 2.94 -18.01
CA GLY A 247 -7.86 3.62 -19.27
C GLY A 247 -8.54 4.98 -19.07
N MET A 248 -9.38 5.14 -18.05
CA MET A 248 -9.98 6.44 -17.70
C MET A 248 -8.98 7.40 -17.07
N LEU A 249 -8.03 6.87 -16.28
CA LEU A 249 -7.01 7.62 -15.54
C LEU A 249 -5.74 7.91 -16.36
N ASP A 250 -5.56 7.23 -17.49
CA ASP A 250 -4.47 7.45 -18.43
C ASP A 250 -4.40 8.94 -18.85
N PRO A 251 -3.22 9.49 -19.20
CA PRO A 251 -3.10 10.85 -19.73
C PRO A 251 -4.03 11.17 -20.92
N LYS A 252 -4.40 10.16 -21.72
CA LYS A 252 -5.37 10.28 -22.82
C LYS A 252 -6.79 9.84 -22.45
N GLY A 253 -6.99 9.43 -21.21
CA GLY A 253 -8.27 8.98 -20.66
C GLY A 253 -9.30 10.09 -20.51
N VAL A 254 -10.55 9.69 -20.28
CA VAL A 254 -11.70 10.61 -20.20
C VAL A 254 -11.56 11.64 -19.09
N ILE A 255 -10.90 11.29 -17.98
CA ILE A 255 -10.74 12.19 -16.84
C ILE A 255 -9.74 13.30 -17.16
N GLU A 256 -8.55 12.96 -17.66
CA GLU A 256 -7.52 13.94 -17.98
C GLU A 256 -7.90 14.82 -19.17
N THR A 257 -8.56 14.26 -20.18
CA THR A 257 -9.10 15.03 -21.32
C THR A 257 -10.21 16.00 -20.89
N SER A 258 -11.09 15.60 -19.97
CA SER A 258 -12.11 16.49 -19.40
C SER A 258 -11.46 17.63 -18.61
N LYS A 259 -10.46 17.34 -17.77
CA LYS A 259 -9.69 18.36 -17.04
C LYS A 259 -9.00 19.35 -17.99
N ALA A 260 -8.35 18.85 -19.03
CA ALA A 260 -7.71 19.69 -20.04
C ALA A 260 -8.73 20.61 -20.74
N THR A 261 -9.88 20.06 -21.14
CA THR A 261 -10.96 20.84 -21.76
C THR A 261 -11.48 21.94 -20.83
N ILE A 262 -11.69 21.63 -19.55
CA ILE A 262 -12.12 22.61 -18.55
C ILE A 262 -11.05 23.72 -18.37
N ARG A 263 -9.77 23.38 -18.27
CA ARG A 263 -8.68 24.37 -18.18
C ARG A 263 -8.63 25.28 -19.40
N THR A 264 -8.79 24.72 -20.60
CA THR A 264 -8.86 25.52 -21.83
C THR A 264 -10.05 26.48 -21.80
N LYS A 265 -11.24 26.03 -21.37
CA LYS A 265 -12.40 26.92 -21.22
C LYS A 265 -12.12 28.06 -20.24
N VAL A 266 -11.54 27.76 -19.08
CA VAL A 266 -11.16 28.79 -18.09
C VAL A 266 -10.21 29.80 -18.72
N SER A 267 -9.17 29.35 -19.44
CA SER A 267 -8.22 30.24 -20.11
C SER A 267 -8.91 31.15 -21.14
N THR A 268 -9.79 30.60 -21.98
CA THR A 268 -10.52 31.39 -22.99
C THR A 268 -11.41 32.44 -22.34
N GLU A 269 -12.13 32.08 -21.27
CA GLU A 269 -12.99 33.02 -20.53
C GLU A 269 -12.17 34.14 -19.86
N THR A 270 -11.02 33.82 -19.27
CA THR A 270 -10.11 34.84 -18.70
C THR A 270 -9.59 35.81 -19.76
N GLN A 271 -9.26 35.31 -20.96
CA GLN A 271 -8.85 36.17 -22.07
C GLN A 271 -10.00 37.06 -22.57
N LEU A 272 -11.22 36.53 -22.64
CA LEU A 272 -12.41 37.30 -23.00
C LEU A 272 -12.69 38.42 -21.99
N GLN A 273 -12.63 38.12 -20.70
CA GLN A 273 -12.79 39.11 -19.63
C GLN A 273 -11.75 40.23 -19.75
N SER A 274 -10.48 39.88 -19.99
CA SER A 274 -9.40 40.85 -20.17
C SER A 274 -9.62 41.76 -21.37
N SER A 275 -10.08 41.20 -22.50
CA SER A 275 -10.42 41.96 -23.70
C SER A 275 -11.61 42.91 -23.48
N LEU A 276 -12.65 42.45 -22.80
CA LEU A 276 -13.80 43.28 -22.43
C LEU A 276 -13.40 44.43 -21.50
N GLN A 277 -12.55 44.17 -20.51
CA GLN A 277 -12.04 45.20 -19.61
C GLN A 277 -11.26 46.28 -20.38
N SER A 278 -10.34 45.88 -21.26
CA SER A 278 -9.57 46.81 -22.09
C SER A 278 -10.48 47.69 -22.99
N ARG A 279 -11.57 47.11 -23.52
CA ARG A 279 -12.57 47.87 -24.29
C ARG A 279 -13.34 48.87 -23.43
N LEU A 280 -13.72 48.50 -22.22
CA LEU A 280 -14.38 49.40 -21.26
C LEU A 280 -13.47 50.57 -20.88
N ASP A 281 -12.21 50.29 -20.56
CA ASP A 281 -11.21 51.31 -20.21
C ASP A 281 -11.00 52.30 -21.35
N THR A 282 -10.89 51.80 -22.58
CA THR A 282 -10.74 52.64 -23.79
C THR A 282 -11.97 53.54 -23.99
N LYS A 283 -13.19 52.99 -23.84
CA LYS A 283 -14.43 53.75 -23.98
C LYS A 283 -14.56 54.81 -22.90
N GLN A 284 -14.20 54.49 -21.65
CA GLN A 284 -14.15 55.45 -20.55
C GLN A 284 -13.19 56.60 -20.86
N ALA A 285 -11.96 56.29 -21.31
CA ALA A 285 -10.98 57.31 -21.68
C ALA A 285 -11.47 58.19 -22.83
N GLN A 286 -12.14 57.62 -23.84
CA GLN A 286 -12.75 58.36 -24.94
C GLN A 286 -13.85 59.30 -24.46
N LEU A 287 -14.76 58.82 -23.60
CA LEU A 287 -15.82 59.64 -23.03
C LEU A 287 -15.25 60.78 -22.19
N ILE A 288 -14.25 60.53 -21.33
CA ILE A 288 -13.58 61.58 -20.54
C ILE A 288 -12.98 62.66 -21.46
N ARG A 289 -12.32 62.26 -22.56
CA ARG A 289 -11.78 63.22 -23.54
C ARG A 289 -12.88 64.03 -24.22
N GLN A 290 -13.98 63.39 -24.63
CA GLN A 290 -15.12 64.07 -25.25
C GLN A 290 -15.78 65.07 -24.29
N TYR A 291 -16.01 64.68 -23.03
CA TYR A 291 -16.55 65.59 -22.01
C TYR A 291 -15.61 66.75 -21.70
N THR A 292 -14.30 66.50 -21.63
CA THR A 292 -13.31 67.56 -21.40
C THR A 292 -13.28 68.54 -22.57
N ALA A 293 -13.34 68.05 -23.82
CA ALA A 293 -13.42 68.89 -25.01
C ALA A 293 -14.73 69.69 -25.08
N LEU A 294 -15.87 69.07 -24.74
CA LEU A 294 -17.16 69.73 -24.66
C LEU A 294 -17.18 70.83 -23.59
N ASN A 295 -16.60 70.59 -22.42
CA ASN A 295 -16.47 71.59 -21.38
C ASN A 295 -15.61 72.77 -21.83
N LYS A 296 -14.53 72.49 -22.58
CA LYS A 296 -13.68 73.55 -23.15
C LYS A 296 -14.45 74.38 -24.18
N THR A 297 -15.17 73.77 -25.11
CA THR A 297 -15.97 74.51 -26.10
C THR A 297 -17.10 75.29 -25.45
N LEU A 298 -17.75 74.76 -24.42
CA LEU A 298 -18.76 75.49 -23.64
C LEU A 298 -18.17 76.71 -22.92
N ALA A 299 -16.99 76.57 -22.30
CA ALA A 299 -16.29 77.69 -21.66
C ALA A 299 -15.88 78.76 -22.69
N GLU A 300 -15.38 78.35 -23.86
CA GLU A 300 -15.07 79.24 -24.98
C GLU A 300 -16.33 79.97 -25.47
N MET A 301 -17.45 79.26 -25.67
CA MET A 301 -18.74 79.86 -26.05
C MET A 301 -19.25 80.86 -25.01
N GLN A 302 -19.15 80.54 -23.71
CA GLN A 302 -19.54 81.45 -22.63
C GLN A 302 -18.66 82.72 -22.65
N SER A 303 -17.33 82.56 -22.77
CA SER A 303 -16.42 83.71 -22.86
C SER A 303 -16.67 84.58 -24.09
N GLY A 304 -17.01 83.97 -25.24
CA GLY A 304 -17.40 84.67 -26.46
C GLY A 304 -18.74 85.39 -26.30
N SER A 305 -19.72 84.77 -25.67
CA SER A 305 -21.02 85.39 -25.36
C SER A 305 -20.85 86.59 -24.43
N SER A 306 -20.05 86.49 -23.36
CA SER A 306 -19.75 87.62 -22.48
C SER A 306 -19.03 88.76 -23.22
N SER A 307 -18.12 88.44 -24.13
CA SER A 307 -17.41 89.43 -24.94
C SER A 307 -18.36 90.17 -25.89
N LEU A 308 -19.30 89.46 -26.51
CA LEU A 308 -20.35 90.06 -27.35
C LEU A 308 -21.33 90.90 -26.53
N PHE A 309 -21.74 90.42 -25.35
CA PHE A 309 -22.57 91.19 -24.43
C PHE A 309 -21.89 92.50 -24.02
N ASN A 310 -20.61 92.45 -23.64
CA ASN A 310 -19.85 93.66 -23.30
C ASN A 310 -19.74 94.64 -24.48
N LEU A 311 -19.59 94.13 -25.71
CA LEU A 311 -19.55 94.97 -26.91
C LEU A 311 -20.90 95.67 -27.16
N ILE A 312 -22.01 94.94 -27.01
CA ILE A 312 -23.38 95.45 -27.22
C ILE A 312 -23.84 96.38 -26.09
N SER A 313 -23.45 96.12 -24.85
CA SER A 313 -23.75 96.96 -23.68
C SER A 313 -22.83 98.19 -23.54
N SER A 314 -21.83 98.35 -24.42
CA SER A 314 -20.92 99.52 -24.44
C SER A 314 -21.38 100.67 -25.36
N LYS A 315 -22.66 100.68 -25.76
CA LYS A 315 -23.33 101.82 -26.40
C LYS A 315 -24.47 102.32 -25.53
#